data_AF-A0A4S2SD92-F1
#
_entry.id   AF-A0A4S2SD92-F1
#
_cell.length_a   1.000
_cell.length_b   1.000
_cell.length_c   1.000
_cell.angle_alpha   90.00
_cell.angle_beta   90.00
_cell.angle_gamma   90.00
#
_symmetry.space_group_name_H-M   'P 1'
#
loop_
_entity.id
_entity.type
_entity.pdbx_description
1 polymer ?
#
loop_
_entity_poly.entity_id
_entity_poly.type
_entity_poly.pdbx_seq_one_letter_code
_entity_poly.pdbx_strand_id
1 'polypeptide(L)'
;MSNAHDADTRPGRLLLLLPLQAACVAGLGLLVCGPLAGRWPLSAEDGVNRALAARRGVPATALSDVMSVLAGTGSVIGLTLAACVALVWVPRVPRWREAVFLAVSVAAQSAVFVLVTLVVERPRPDVPHLDGAPPTSSFPSGHVGASVALFGGLAVLAAGRLRGARRNVVVGVLLLLPLAVAGSRVYRGMHHPSDVVAGLLNGACTLLVVAYALLLPATGAAPGPAARGGPPATRSGGGGGGGTPSGARGRVVVVRHPHACGRETAARVRAVLRGHGYADQVWEQTSVEEPCGALAVRTAEADASLVVVCGGDGTVRACADVMAGTGIPLAIVPCGTGNLLARNLRLPTDPTAALHEALSGEAVGLDVGRVNGDGFTPTRFVVMAGAGFDAAVVRDASARLKERLGWAAYVVSALRHLRDPRMRLSIRLDGAAPLERRARMVVIGNVGSLQGGLPLLPDARPDSGRLEVVLLDPRGAGGWLAAVGHLASGTRGGRARPAPGGSGRRAARGALEYFSAARIELGFARAQPRELDGDAFPAGTRMTVEVEPGALRVYLPVPARSGTPDEPVTDGAQGAAALAAGD
;
A
#
# COMPACT_ATOMS: atom_id res chain seq x y z
N MET A 1 -9.05 21.01 23.96
CA MET A 1 -7.61 21.09 24.22
C MET A 1 -6.89 20.11 23.30
N SER A 2 -6.11 20.65 22.36
CA SER A 2 -5.04 20.07 21.51
C SER A 2 -5.13 18.64 20.93
N ASN A 3 -5.46 18.58 19.64
CA ASN A 3 -5.02 17.67 18.56
C ASN A 3 -4.70 16.19 18.89
N ALA A 4 -5.61 15.30 18.49
CA ALA A 4 -5.30 13.93 18.10
C ALA A 4 -5.49 13.79 16.57
N HIS A 5 -4.57 14.38 15.82
CA HIS A 5 -4.48 14.27 14.36
C HIS A 5 -3.12 13.73 13.92
N ASP A 6 -2.53 12.84 14.73
CA ASP A 6 -1.23 12.27 14.41
C ASP A 6 -1.13 10.78 14.74
N ALA A 7 -0.53 10.06 13.78
CA ALA A 7 0.09 8.74 13.87
C ALA A 7 -0.76 7.48 13.57
N ASP A 8 -1.03 7.27 12.27
CA ASP A 8 -0.35 6.13 11.62
C ASP A 8 0.43 6.57 10.36
N THR A 9 1.22 7.64 10.52
CA THR A 9 2.04 8.29 9.48
C THR A 9 3.48 7.74 9.43
N ARG A 10 3.71 6.45 9.66
CA ARG A 10 5.08 5.87 9.65
C ARG A 10 5.81 6.02 8.29
N PRO A 11 5.18 5.74 7.13
CA PRO A 11 5.79 6.06 5.84
C PRO A 11 5.86 7.58 5.58
N GLY A 12 4.94 8.37 6.16
CA GLY A 12 4.97 9.84 6.12
C GLY A 12 6.19 10.44 6.81
N ARG A 13 6.74 9.77 7.83
CA ARG A 13 7.98 10.21 8.50
C ARG A 13 9.22 10.05 7.62
N LEU A 14 9.25 9.06 6.70
CA LEU A 14 10.33 8.98 5.70
C LEU A 14 10.32 10.19 4.76
N LEU A 15 9.11 10.67 4.41
CA LEU A 15 8.93 11.86 3.57
C LEU A 15 9.38 13.16 4.28
N LEU A 16 9.55 13.14 5.60
CA LEU A 16 10.09 14.27 6.37
C LEU A 16 11.59 14.11 6.68
N LEU A 17 12.00 12.93 7.17
CA LEU A 17 13.35 12.70 7.67
C LEU A 17 14.40 12.57 6.56
N LEU A 18 14.07 11.98 5.41
CA LEU A 18 15.03 11.85 4.31
C LEU A 18 15.36 13.20 3.65
N PRO A 19 14.38 14.10 3.36
CA PRO A 19 14.70 15.43 2.89
C PRO A 19 15.47 16.26 3.92
N LEU A 20 15.15 16.14 5.21
CA LEU A 20 15.90 16.81 6.27
C LEU A 20 17.34 16.32 6.33
N GLN A 21 17.57 15.01 6.25
CA GLN A 21 18.90 14.42 6.15
C GLN A 21 19.65 14.96 4.93
N ALA A 22 19.02 14.98 3.76
CA ALA A 22 19.63 15.52 2.54
C ALA A 22 20.01 17.00 2.71
N ALA A 23 19.15 17.82 3.32
CA ALA A 23 19.42 19.22 3.61
C ALA A 23 20.60 19.39 4.58
N CYS A 24 20.68 18.59 5.64
CA CYS A 24 21.79 18.61 6.60
C CYS A 24 23.12 18.22 5.94
N VAL A 25 23.14 17.16 5.12
CA VAL A 25 24.34 16.71 4.42
C VAL A 25 24.76 17.71 3.35
N ALA A 26 23.81 18.31 2.63
CA ALA A 26 24.09 19.39 1.69
C ALA A 26 24.66 20.63 2.39
N GLY A 27 24.08 21.04 3.52
CA GLY A 27 24.61 22.13 4.35
C GLY A 27 26.03 21.85 4.84
N LEU A 28 26.32 20.63 5.30
CA LEU A 28 27.68 20.22 5.66
C LEU A 28 28.63 20.30 4.45
N GLY A 29 28.20 19.85 3.27
CA GLY A 29 28.99 19.93 2.05
C GLY A 29 29.30 21.37 1.64
N LEU A 30 28.33 22.27 1.73
CA LEU A 30 28.53 23.71 1.47
C LEU A 30 29.51 24.34 2.48
N LEU A 31 29.46 23.93 3.76
CA LEU A 31 30.42 24.38 4.77
C LEU A 31 31.84 23.89 4.46
N VAL A 32 31.99 22.61 4.08
CA VAL A 32 33.26 21.99 3.70
C VAL A 32 33.85 22.65 2.45
N CYS A 33 33.03 22.98 1.45
CA CYS A 33 33.48 23.61 0.21
C CYS A 33 33.70 25.13 0.33
N GLY A 34 33.06 25.78 1.29
CA GLY A 34 33.15 27.22 1.52
C GLY A 34 33.97 27.57 2.76
N PRO A 35 33.33 28.01 3.85
CA PRO A 35 34.00 28.65 5.00
C PRO A 35 34.98 27.75 5.76
N LEU A 36 34.86 26.42 5.66
CA LEU A 36 35.75 25.48 6.34
C LEU A 36 36.90 24.97 5.47
N ALA A 37 36.89 25.20 4.15
CA ALA A 37 37.84 24.59 3.20
C ALA A 37 39.32 24.82 3.58
N GLY A 38 39.64 26.02 4.09
CA GLY A 38 41.01 26.39 4.49
C GLY A 38 41.38 26.06 5.94
N ARG A 39 40.50 25.42 6.71
CA ARG A 39 40.74 25.12 8.14
C ARG A 39 41.16 23.66 8.32
N TRP A 40 42.02 23.42 9.31
CA TRP A 40 42.33 22.05 9.75
C TRP A 40 41.04 21.36 10.24
N PRO A 41 40.78 20.09 9.88
CA PRO A 41 41.65 19.16 9.15
C PRO A 41 41.52 19.20 7.61
N LEU A 42 40.57 19.94 7.05
CA LEU A 42 40.26 19.97 5.61
C LEU A 42 41.44 20.50 4.77
N SER A 43 42.19 21.47 5.29
CA SER A 43 43.37 22.03 4.63
C SER A 43 44.53 21.03 4.42
N ALA A 44 44.49 19.86 5.07
CA ALA A 44 45.54 18.84 4.99
C ALA A 44 45.15 17.58 4.21
N GLU A 45 43.91 17.51 3.72
CA GLU A 45 43.37 16.33 3.06
C GLU A 45 44.11 15.98 1.76
N ASP A 46 44.50 16.99 0.99
CA ASP A 46 45.31 16.79 -0.22
C ASP A 46 46.71 16.24 0.10
N GLY A 47 47.24 16.52 1.30
CA GLY A 47 48.48 15.90 1.78
C GLY A 47 48.32 14.38 1.97
N VAL A 48 47.19 13.95 2.52
CA VAL A 48 46.86 12.53 2.70
C VAL A 48 46.72 11.83 1.34
N ASN A 49 45.97 12.44 0.41
CA ASN A 49 45.78 11.90 -0.93
C ASN A 49 47.11 11.77 -1.70
N ARG A 50 47.98 12.79 -1.65
CA ARG A 50 49.31 12.74 -2.27
C ARG A 50 50.21 11.68 -1.64
N ALA A 51 50.21 11.55 -0.31
CA ALA A 51 50.99 10.54 0.39
C ALA A 51 50.57 9.11 0.00
N LEU A 52 49.26 8.86 -0.15
CA LEU A 52 48.74 7.58 -0.61
C LEU A 52 49.04 7.32 -2.09
N ALA A 53 48.90 8.32 -2.95
CA ALA A 53 49.23 8.22 -4.37
C ALA A 53 50.71 7.89 -4.59
N ALA A 54 51.61 8.48 -3.81
CA ALA A 54 53.06 8.23 -3.88
C ALA A 54 53.47 6.82 -3.40
N ARG A 55 52.65 6.17 -2.56
CA ARG A 55 52.95 4.85 -1.97
C ARG A 55 52.18 3.70 -2.64
N ARG A 56 51.64 3.92 -3.84
CA ARG A 56 50.88 2.89 -4.56
C ARG A 56 51.78 1.72 -4.92
N GLY A 57 51.30 0.51 -4.65
CA GLY A 57 51.99 -0.74 -4.98
C GLY A 57 51.02 -1.74 -5.60
N VAL A 58 51.55 -2.69 -6.39
CA VAL A 58 50.77 -3.71 -7.09
C VAL A 58 49.74 -4.43 -6.20
N PRO A 59 50.08 -4.96 -5.00
CA PRO A 59 49.12 -5.68 -4.17
C PRO A 59 48.02 -4.77 -3.60
N ALA A 60 48.38 -3.56 -3.15
CA ALA A 60 47.42 -2.59 -2.62
C ALA A 60 46.47 -2.07 -3.72
N THR A 61 46.99 -1.88 -4.94
CA THR A 61 46.19 -1.48 -6.09
C THR A 61 45.21 -2.56 -6.50
N ALA A 62 45.63 -3.82 -6.57
CA ALA A 62 44.73 -4.94 -6.87
C ALA A 62 43.61 -5.07 -5.82
N LEU A 63 43.94 -4.98 -4.52
CA LEU A 63 42.94 -4.99 -3.45
C LEU A 63 41.96 -3.81 -3.56
N SER A 64 42.47 -2.62 -3.85
CA SER A 64 41.63 -1.43 -4.02
C SER A 64 40.66 -1.57 -5.19
N ASP A 65 41.05 -2.31 -6.24
CA ASP A 65 40.25 -2.55 -7.43
C ASP A 65 39.04 -3.44 -7.12
N VAL A 66 39.28 -4.55 -6.41
CA VAL A 66 38.21 -5.43 -5.93
C VAL A 66 37.20 -4.67 -5.07
N MET A 67 37.68 -3.83 -4.15
CA MET A 67 36.79 -2.99 -3.32
C MET A 67 36.03 -1.95 -4.14
N SER A 68 36.66 -1.36 -5.17
CA SER A 68 36.01 -0.40 -6.07
C SER A 68 34.91 -1.06 -6.91
N VAL A 69 35.18 -2.24 -7.48
CA VAL A 69 34.21 -3.04 -8.23
C VAL A 69 33.04 -3.45 -7.33
N LEU A 70 33.33 -3.91 -6.11
CA LEU A 70 32.30 -4.32 -5.15
C LEU A 70 31.35 -3.16 -4.77
N ALA A 71 31.89 -1.95 -4.65
CA ALA A 71 31.14 -0.75 -4.32
C ALA A 71 30.50 -0.05 -5.54
N GLY A 72 30.81 -0.50 -6.75
CA GLY A 72 30.27 0.07 -7.99
C GLY A 72 28.75 -0.03 -8.03
N THR A 73 28.10 0.97 -8.63
CA THR A 73 26.63 1.07 -8.71
C THR A 73 25.97 -0.22 -9.21
N GLY A 74 26.50 -0.82 -10.29
CA GLY A 74 25.98 -2.08 -10.83
C GLY A 74 26.10 -3.25 -9.85
N SER A 75 27.25 -3.37 -9.17
CA SER A 75 27.49 -4.42 -8.16
C SER A 75 26.59 -4.24 -6.94
N VAL A 76 26.44 -3.02 -6.42
CA VAL A 76 25.55 -2.74 -5.30
C VAL A 76 24.10 -3.08 -5.64
N ILE A 77 23.62 -2.68 -6.82
CA ILE A 77 22.27 -3.04 -7.29
C ILE A 77 22.15 -4.55 -7.42
N GLY A 78 23.09 -5.21 -8.10
CA GLY A 78 23.06 -6.66 -8.33
C GLY A 78 23.09 -7.46 -7.03
N LEU A 79 23.97 -7.10 -6.09
CA LEU A 79 24.07 -7.75 -4.78
C LEU A 79 22.85 -7.47 -3.90
N THR A 80 22.28 -6.27 -3.96
CA THR A 80 21.04 -5.94 -3.25
C THR A 80 19.88 -6.80 -3.78
N LEU A 81 19.74 -6.89 -5.11
CA LEU A 81 18.72 -7.73 -5.73
C LEU A 81 18.92 -9.21 -5.39
N ALA A 82 20.15 -9.72 -5.48
CA ALA A 82 20.48 -11.09 -5.11
C ALA A 82 20.18 -11.38 -3.63
N ALA A 83 20.53 -10.46 -2.72
CA ALA A 83 20.23 -10.57 -1.30
C ALA A 83 18.72 -10.54 -1.02
N CYS A 84 17.97 -9.64 -1.67
CA CYS A 84 16.52 -9.58 -1.57
C CYS A 84 15.87 -10.88 -2.08
N VAL A 85 16.32 -11.41 -3.21
CA VAL A 85 15.87 -12.71 -3.73
C VAL A 85 16.20 -13.81 -2.72
N ALA A 86 17.42 -13.86 -2.19
CA ALA A 86 17.82 -14.87 -1.21
C ALA A 86 16.98 -14.79 0.09
N LEU A 87 16.71 -13.59 0.61
CA LEU A 87 15.88 -13.37 1.80
C LEU A 87 14.43 -13.83 1.61
N VAL A 88 13.93 -13.82 0.38
CA VAL A 88 12.57 -14.25 0.03
C VAL A 88 12.53 -15.74 -0.33
N TRP A 89 13.56 -16.29 -1.00
CA TRP A 89 13.52 -17.61 -1.63
C TRP A 89 14.21 -18.72 -0.83
N VAL A 90 15.30 -18.41 -0.11
CA VAL A 90 16.10 -19.42 0.62
C VAL A 90 15.42 -19.94 1.90
N PRO A 91 14.83 -19.09 2.76
CA PRO A 91 14.20 -19.57 3.99
C PRO A 91 12.80 -20.16 3.74
N ARG A 92 12.42 -21.14 4.56
CA ARG A 92 11.10 -21.80 4.52
C ARG A 92 9.91 -20.81 4.66
N VAL A 93 10.14 -19.70 5.35
CA VAL A 93 9.18 -18.57 5.46
C VAL A 93 9.84 -17.33 4.86
N PRO A 94 9.24 -16.70 3.84
CA PRO A 94 9.85 -15.58 3.12
C PRO A 94 9.91 -14.32 4.01
N ARG A 95 11.05 -13.62 3.97
CA ARG A 95 11.34 -12.50 4.88
C ARG A 95 11.18 -11.15 4.19
N TRP A 96 9.95 -10.86 3.77
CA TRP A 96 9.61 -9.66 2.99
C TRP A 96 9.97 -8.35 3.68
N ARG A 97 9.74 -8.24 5.00
CA ARG A 97 10.07 -7.03 5.76
C ARG A 97 11.56 -6.69 5.68
N GLU A 98 12.41 -7.70 5.65
CA GLU A 98 13.86 -7.53 5.60
C GLU A 98 14.37 -7.23 4.20
N ALA A 99 13.76 -7.86 3.18
CA ALA A 99 14.02 -7.53 1.79
C ALA A 99 13.60 -6.09 1.46
N VAL A 100 12.42 -5.66 1.93
CA VAL A 100 11.94 -4.28 1.79
C VAL A 100 12.86 -3.31 2.55
N PHE A 101 13.24 -3.64 3.79
CA PHE A 101 14.19 -2.84 4.55
C PHE A 101 15.51 -2.64 3.79
N LEU A 102 16.10 -3.71 3.24
CA LEU A 102 17.35 -3.64 2.50
C LEU A 102 17.21 -2.82 1.21
N ALA A 103 16.17 -3.10 0.42
CA ALA A 103 15.91 -2.40 -0.84
C ALA A 103 15.64 -0.90 -0.64
N VAL A 104 14.80 -0.55 0.34
CA VAL A 104 14.48 0.84 0.67
C VAL A 104 15.70 1.55 1.24
N SER A 105 16.55 0.89 2.03
CA SER A 105 17.79 1.51 2.56
C SER A 105 18.74 1.92 1.44
N VAL A 106 18.97 1.04 0.46
CA VAL A 106 19.85 1.32 -0.68
C VAL A 106 19.24 2.39 -1.61
N ALA A 107 17.95 2.30 -1.90
CA ALA A 107 17.25 3.28 -2.75
C ALA A 107 17.20 4.67 -2.10
N ALA A 108 16.85 4.76 -0.81
CA ALA A 108 16.81 6.01 -0.05
C ALA A 108 18.19 6.64 0.04
N GLN A 109 19.24 5.84 0.28
CA GLN A 109 20.61 6.36 0.34
C GLN A 109 21.03 6.94 -1.02
N SER A 110 20.72 6.23 -2.11
CA SER A 110 21.02 6.70 -3.46
C SER A 110 20.29 8.00 -3.77
N ALA A 111 19.01 8.13 -3.37
CA ALA A 111 18.23 9.34 -3.55
C ALA A 111 18.81 10.53 -2.77
N VAL A 112 19.14 10.34 -1.48
CA VAL A 112 19.79 11.37 -0.65
C VAL A 112 21.12 11.80 -1.26
N PHE A 113 21.94 10.85 -1.72
CA PHE A 113 23.20 11.14 -2.42
C PHE A 113 22.97 12.03 -3.65
N VAL A 114 22.05 11.64 -4.55
CA VAL A 114 21.76 12.41 -5.77
C VAL A 114 21.33 13.83 -5.41
N LEU A 115 20.41 13.99 -4.46
CA LEU A 115 19.93 15.31 -4.03
C LEU A 115 21.06 16.20 -3.51
N VAL A 116 21.98 15.66 -2.71
CA VAL A 116 23.12 16.44 -2.21
C VAL A 116 24.05 16.84 -3.35
N THR A 117 24.32 15.95 -4.31
CA THR A 117 25.21 16.26 -5.44
C THR A 117 24.64 17.28 -6.43
N LEU A 118 23.34 17.57 -6.37
CA LEU A 118 22.74 18.68 -7.14
C LEU A 118 23.07 20.06 -6.56
N VAL A 119 23.51 20.12 -5.29
CA VAL A 119 23.74 21.37 -4.56
C VAL A 119 25.22 21.58 -4.25
N VAL A 120 25.94 20.50 -3.94
CA VAL A 120 27.34 20.58 -3.52
C VAL A 120 28.25 20.16 -4.67
N GLU A 121 28.99 21.12 -5.21
CA GLU A 121 30.01 20.90 -6.24
C GLU A 121 31.40 20.93 -5.59
N ARG A 122 31.91 19.75 -5.21
CA ARG A 122 33.26 19.60 -4.67
C ARG A 122 34.20 19.00 -5.72
N PRO A 123 35.34 19.64 -6.04
CA PRO A 123 36.35 19.05 -6.92
C PRO A 123 37.00 17.83 -6.27
N ARG A 124 37.39 16.86 -7.10
CA ARG A 124 38.15 15.69 -6.66
C ARG A 124 39.58 16.08 -6.25
N PRO A 125 40.27 15.25 -5.45
CA PRO A 125 41.67 15.46 -5.12
C PRO A 125 42.57 15.60 -6.35
N ASP A 126 43.53 16.52 -6.31
CA ASP A 126 44.50 16.76 -7.38
C ASP A 126 45.66 15.76 -7.32
N VAL A 127 45.35 14.50 -7.64
CA VAL A 127 46.30 13.38 -7.74
C VAL A 127 45.91 12.49 -8.92
N PRO A 128 46.84 11.72 -9.52
CA PRO A 128 46.49 10.78 -10.58
C PRO A 128 45.39 9.80 -10.14
N HIS A 129 44.28 9.76 -10.87
CA HIS A 129 43.14 8.88 -10.57
C HIS A 129 43.32 7.50 -11.21
N LEU A 130 42.92 6.44 -10.50
CA LEU A 130 42.95 5.07 -11.01
C LEU A 130 41.63 4.62 -11.66
N ASP A 131 40.56 5.38 -11.45
CA ASP A 131 39.25 5.16 -12.07
C ASP A 131 38.92 6.34 -13.01
N GLY A 132 38.11 6.09 -14.04
CA GLY A 132 37.51 7.19 -14.81
C GLY A 132 36.64 8.07 -13.91
N ALA A 133 36.84 9.38 -13.94
CA ALA A 133 36.04 10.32 -13.16
C ALA A 133 34.66 10.54 -13.81
N PRO A 134 33.55 10.10 -13.19
CA PRO A 134 32.22 10.50 -13.65
C PRO A 134 32.02 12.01 -13.41
N PRO A 135 31.11 12.68 -14.15
CA PRO A 135 30.87 14.12 -14.10
C PRO A 135 30.16 14.58 -12.82
N THR A 136 30.28 13.84 -11.73
CA THR A 136 29.60 14.08 -10.45
C THR A 136 30.56 14.57 -9.37
N SER A 137 30.00 15.33 -8.43
CA SER A 137 30.70 15.90 -7.27
C SER A 137 31.46 14.85 -6.45
N SER A 138 32.57 15.26 -5.84
CA SER A 138 33.34 14.41 -4.90
C SER A 138 32.62 14.21 -3.57
N PHE A 139 31.75 15.14 -3.15
CA PHE A 139 31.09 15.13 -1.85
C PHE A 139 29.59 14.85 -1.95
N PRO A 140 29.02 14.01 -1.05
CA PRO A 140 29.68 12.98 -0.26
C PRO A 140 30.01 11.75 -1.15
N SER A 141 30.82 10.82 -0.67
CA SER A 141 31.12 9.63 -1.46
C SER A 141 29.89 8.69 -1.56
N GLY A 142 29.26 8.66 -2.75
CA GLY A 142 28.09 7.83 -3.03
C GLY A 142 28.36 6.32 -2.93
N HIS A 143 29.52 5.86 -3.39
CA HIS A 143 29.93 4.44 -3.31
C HIS A 143 30.05 3.97 -1.87
N VAL A 144 30.66 4.80 -1.01
CA VAL A 144 30.78 4.53 0.42
C VAL A 144 29.41 4.51 1.08
N GLY A 145 28.56 5.52 0.85
CA GLY A 145 27.21 5.54 1.39
C GLY A 145 26.35 4.34 0.96
N ALA A 146 26.40 3.95 -0.31
CA ALA A 146 25.66 2.82 -0.84
C ALA A 146 26.16 1.48 -0.26
N SER A 147 27.48 1.33 -0.08
CA SER A 147 28.07 0.17 0.60
C SER A 147 27.64 0.06 2.06
N VAL A 148 27.51 1.17 2.80
CA VAL A 148 26.96 1.17 4.17
C VAL A 148 25.50 0.73 4.16
N ALA A 149 24.70 1.25 3.23
CA ALA A 149 23.29 0.86 3.13
C ALA A 149 23.12 -0.65 2.84
N LEU A 150 23.93 -1.20 1.94
CA LEU A 150 23.91 -2.63 1.61
C LEU A 150 24.52 -3.51 2.72
N PHE A 151 25.81 -3.37 2.99
CA PHE A 151 26.51 -4.26 3.91
C PHE A 151 26.15 -3.99 5.38
N GLY A 152 25.91 -2.74 5.75
CA GLY A 152 25.36 -2.38 7.06
C GLY A 152 23.92 -2.90 7.24
N GLY A 153 23.09 -2.81 6.19
CA GLY A 153 21.76 -3.42 6.20
C GLY A 153 21.82 -4.93 6.39
N LEU A 154 22.69 -5.62 5.66
CA LEU A 154 22.94 -7.05 5.85
C LEU A 154 23.48 -7.38 7.25
N ALA A 155 24.32 -6.51 7.83
CA ALA A 155 24.84 -6.67 9.19
C ALA A 155 23.72 -6.59 10.24
N VAL A 156 22.80 -5.63 10.10
CA VAL A 156 21.59 -5.53 10.95
C VAL A 156 20.76 -6.81 10.86
N LEU A 157 20.53 -7.32 9.64
CA LEU A 157 19.79 -8.57 9.43
C LEU A 157 20.52 -9.78 10.02
N ALA A 158 21.84 -9.87 9.84
CA ALA A 158 22.67 -10.95 10.39
C ALA A 158 22.69 -10.94 11.93
N ALA A 159 22.74 -9.75 12.53
CA ALA A 159 22.74 -9.58 13.98
C ALA A 159 21.46 -10.07 14.66
N GLY A 160 20.30 -9.93 13.99
CA GLY A 160 19.02 -10.46 14.46
C GLY A 160 18.85 -11.98 14.27
N ARG A 161 19.77 -12.63 13.53
CA ARG A 161 19.60 -14.00 13.00
C ARG A 161 20.60 -15.00 13.55
N LEU A 162 21.86 -14.64 13.51
CA LEU A 162 22.94 -15.51 13.91
C LEU A 162 23.11 -15.44 15.42
N ARG A 163 23.59 -16.54 16.02
CA ARG A 163 23.88 -16.62 17.46
C ARG A 163 25.35 -17.04 17.67
N GLY A 164 25.89 -16.70 18.84
CA GLY A 164 27.26 -17.05 19.23
C GLY A 164 28.35 -16.40 18.37
N ALA A 165 29.54 -17.02 18.33
CA ALA A 165 30.72 -16.47 17.64
C ALA A 165 30.50 -16.20 16.14
N ARG A 166 29.67 -17.01 15.46
CA ARG A 166 29.33 -16.80 14.05
C ARG A 166 28.65 -15.47 13.79
N ARG A 167 27.80 -14.99 14.71
CA ARG A 167 27.19 -13.66 14.61
C ARG A 167 28.26 -12.57 14.58
N ASN A 168 29.18 -12.61 15.54
CA ASN A 168 30.20 -11.57 15.70
C ASN A 168 31.14 -11.53 14.49
N VAL A 169 31.54 -12.70 13.98
CA VAL A 169 32.39 -12.79 12.78
C VAL A 169 31.67 -12.23 11.56
N VAL A 170 30.44 -12.68 11.27
CA VAL A 170 29.71 -12.24 10.06
C VAL A 170 29.37 -10.74 10.12
N VAL A 171 28.88 -10.26 11.26
CA VAL A 171 28.58 -8.84 11.46
C VAL A 171 29.86 -8.01 11.35
N GLY A 172 30.96 -8.47 11.97
CA GLY A 172 32.26 -7.81 11.89
C GLY A 172 32.75 -7.67 10.44
N VAL A 173 32.72 -8.75 9.67
CA VAL A 173 33.11 -8.72 8.25
C VAL A 173 32.24 -7.76 7.44
N LEU A 174 30.92 -7.81 7.62
CA LEU A 174 30.00 -6.92 6.90
C LEU A 174 30.19 -5.44 7.24
N LEU A 175 30.56 -5.11 8.49
CA LEU A 175 30.86 -3.73 8.89
C LEU A 175 32.26 -3.27 8.46
N LEU A 176 33.20 -4.18 8.23
CA LEU A 176 34.53 -3.86 7.70
C LEU A 176 34.50 -3.52 6.21
N LEU A 177 33.56 -4.09 5.44
CA LEU A 177 33.48 -3.86 3.99
C LEU A 177 33.31 -2.38 3.60
N PRO A 178 32.36 -1.60 4.18
CA PRO A 178 32.26 -0.17 3.89
C PRO A 178 33.51 0.64 4.25
N LEU A 179 34.24 0.24 5.30
CA LEU A 179 35.51 0.88 5.69
C LEU A 179 36.62 0.57 4.68
N ALA A 180 36.70 -0.67 4.18
CA ALA A 180 37.61 -1.05 3.12
C ALA A 180 37.30 -0.31 1.80
N VAL A 181 36.02 -0.13 1.48
CA VAL A 181 35.56 0.71 0.36
C VAL A 181 35.96 2.17 0.57
N ALA A 182 35.76 2.74 1.75
CA ALA A 182 36.20 4.11 2.05
C ALA A 182 37.71 4.28 1.83
N GLY A 183 38.52 3.35 2.34
CA GLY A 183 39.97 3.35 2.12
C GLY A 183 40.35 3.24 0.65
N SER A 184 39.67 2.39 -0.13
CA SER A 184 39.95 2.25 -1.56
C SER A 184 39.63 3.52 -2.35
N ARG A 185 38.56 4.25 -2.00
CA ARG A 185 38.17 5.50 -2.65
C ARG A 185 39.20 6.62 -2.45
N VAL A 186 39.79 6.72 -1.25
CA VAL A 186 40.87 7.68 -0.96
C VAL A 186 42.18 7.23 -1.63
N TYR A 187 42.55 5.96 -1.54
CA TYR A 187 43.76 5.40 -2.16
C TYR A 187 43.80 5.61 -3.69
N ARG A 188 42.65 5.41 -4.35
CA ARG A 188 42.49 5.60 -5.81
C ARG A 188 42.39 7.06 -6.22
N GLY A 189 42.44 8.00 -5.27
CA GLY A 189 42.41 9.44 -5.50
C GLY A 189 41.02 10.00 -5.84
N MET A 190 39.97 9.21 -5.66
CA MET A 190 38.63 9.58 -6.14
C MET A 190 37.88 10.52 -5.20
N HIS A 191 38.26 10.55 -3.92
CA HIS A 191 37.58 11.26 -2.85
C HIS A 191 38.55 11.71 -1.77
N HIS A 192 38.26 12.84 -1.13
CA HIS A 192 38.97 13.31 0.05
C HIS A 192 38.58 12.50 1.30
N PRO A 193 39.40 12.46 2.37
CA PRO A 193 39.04 11.81 3.64
C PRO A 193 37.68 12.25 4.19
N SER A 194 37.35 13.54 4.17
CA SER A 194 36.04 14.06 4.59
C SER A 194 34.88 13.59 3.70
N ASP A 195 35.08 13.37 2.39
CA ASP A 195 34.03 12.86 1.50
C ASP A 195 33.60 11.45 1.90
N VAL A 196 34.58 10.60 2.26
CA VAL A 196 34.31 9.22 2.64
C VAL A 196 33.75 9.13 4.05
N VAL A 197 34.19 9.99 4.98
CA VAL A 197 33.58 10.10 6.33
C VAL A 197 32.13 10.56 6.21
N ALA A 198 31.85 11.58 5.40
CA ALA A 198 30.50 12.03 5.13
C ALA A 198 29.65 10.94 4.46
N GLY A 199 30.25 10.17 3.53
CA GLY A 199 29.61 9.00 2.93
C GLY A 199 29.21 7.93 3.95
N LEU A 200 30.11 7.61 4.89
CA LEU A 200 29.85 6.66 5.98
C LEU A 200 28.71 7.12 6.88
N LEU A 201 28.78 8.38 7.35
CA LEU A 201 27.77 8.97 8.23
C LEU A 201 26.41 9.09 7.54
N ASN A 202 26.39 9.52 6.28
CA ASN A 202 25.17 9.61 5.48
C ASN A 202 24.52 8.24 5.30
N GLY A 203 25.31 7.22 4.91
CA GLY A 203 24.80 5.85 4.77
C GLY A 203 24.26 5.28 6.09
N ALA A 204 24.96 5.52 7.21
CA ALA A 204 24.52 5.08 8.53
C ALA A 204 23.23 5.81 8.98
N CYS A 205 23.13 7.11 8.73
CA CYS A 205 21.94 7.90 9.03
C CYS A 205 20.73 7.38 8.24
N THR A 206 20.88 7.14 6.93
CA THR A 206 19.81 6.55 6.12
C THR A 206 19.38 5.19 6.69
N LEU A 207 20.35 4.34 7.04
CA LEU A 207 20.06 3.01 7.57
C LEU A 207 19.28 3.09 8.89
N LEU A 208 19.63 4.03 9.78
CA LEU A 208 18.92 4.27 11.04
C LEU A 208 17.50 4.80 10.80
N VAL A 209 17.33 5.77 9.90
CA VAL A 209 16.01 6.33 9.54
C VAL A 209 15.10 5.23 8.99
N VAL A 210 15.61 4.40 8.08
CA VAL A 210 14.84 3.31 7.47
C VAL A 210 14.59 2.17 8.46
N ALA A 211 15.56 1.82 9.31
CA ALA A 211 15.38 0.82 10.38
C ALA A 211 14.34 1.28 11.40
N TYR A 212 14.36 2.55 11.79
CA TYR A 212 13.38 3.14 12.68
C TYR A 212 11.96 3.09 12.08
N ALA A 213 11.82 3.40 10.79
CA ALA A 213 10.52 3.39 10.12
C ALA A 213 9.96 1.97 9.88
N LEU A 214 10.81 0.97 9.62
CA LEU A 214 10.38 -0.35 9.12
C LEU A 214 10.60 -1.53 10.08
N LEU A 215 11.61 -1.48 10.95
CA LEU A 215 12.03 -2.61 11.79
C LEU A 215 11.67 -2.45 13.27
N LEU A 216 11.70 -1.23 13.82
CA LEU A 216 11.37 -1.03 15.23
C LEU A 216 9.86 -1.17 15.47
N PRO A 217 9.42 -2.03 16.42
CA PRO A 217 8.06 -1.97 16.95
C PRO A 217 7.82 -0.56 17.50
N ALA A 218 6.59 -0.04 17.40
CA ALA A 218 6.24 1.19 18.10
C ALA A 218 6.48 0.96 19.59
N THR A 219 7.56 1.53 20.12
CA THR A 219 7.83 1.57 21.55
C THR A 219 6.75 2.41 22.19
N GLY A 220 5.81 1.76 22.87
CA GLY A 220 5.00 2.32 23.95
C GLY A 220 4.04 3.43 23.57
N ALA A 221 2.84 3.07 23.12
CA ALA A 221 1.69 3.53 23.91
C ALA A 221 1.76 2.71 25.20
N ALA A 222 2.09 3.36 26.32
CA ALA A 222 2.06 2.71 27.63
C ALA A 222 0.70 2.01 27.80
N PRO A 223 0.63 0.81 28.42
CA PRO A 223 -0.64 0.31 28.90
C PRO A 223 -1.17 1.37 29.86
N GLY A 224 -2.26 2.04 29.48
CA GLY A 224 -3.00 2.88 30.41
C GLY A 224 -3.26 2.06 31.67
N PRO A 225 -3.06 2.63 32.87
CA PRO A 225 -3.16 1.87 34.10
C PRO A 225 -4.51 1.17 34.10
N ALA A 226 -4.46 -0.16 34.24
CA ALA A 226 -5.61 -0.99 34.47
C ALA A 226 -6.52 -0.27 35.46
N ALA A 227 -7.73 0.06 35.03
CA ALA A 227 -8.80 0.46 35.91
C ALA A 227 -9.04 -0.72 36.86
N ARG A 228 -8.32 -0.70 37.98
CA ARG A 228 -8.59 -1.54 39.14
C ARG A 228 -10.03 -1.26 39.54
N GLY A 229 -10.76 -2.35 39.75
CA GLY A 229 -12.17 -2.32 40.07
C GLY A 229 -12.51 -1.36 41.19
N GLY A 230 -13.53 -0.54 40.95
CA GLY A 230 -14.39 -0.03 42.00
C GLY A 230 -15.66 -0.89 42.04
N PRO A 231 -16.16 -1.29 43.22
CA PRO A 231 -17.44 -1.99 43.34
C PRO A 231 -18.61 -1.10 42.86
N PRO A 232 -19.74 -1.70 42.44
CA PRO A 232 -20.85 -0.95 41.86
C PRO A 232 -21.53 -0.10 42.93
N ALA A 233 -21.60 1.20 42.70
CA ALA A 233 -22.50 2.07 43.43
C ALA A 233 -23.93 1.80 42.95
N THR A 234 -24.69 1.10 43.79
CA THR A 234 -26.14 1.01 43.71
C THR A 234 -26.75 2.42 43.78
N ARG A 235 -27.43 2.83 42.71
CA ARG A 235 -28.49 3.84 42.81
C ARG A 235 -29.73 3.37 42.05
N SER A 236 -30.71 3.00 42.85
CA SER A 236 -32.09 2.73 42.51
C SER A 236 -32.89 4.03 42.30
N GLY A 237 -33.80 4.02 41.32
CA GLY A 237 -34.94 4.94 41.16
C GLY A 237 -34.70 6.04 40.11
N GLY A 238 -35.53 6.24 39.08
CA GLY A 238 -36.74 5.55 38.62
C GLY A 238 -37.32 6.33 37.43
N GLY A 239 -37.97 5.62 36.50
CA GLY A 239 -39.00 6.15 35.59
C GLY A 239 -38.55 6.71 34.24
N GLY A 240 -38.93 6.04 33.14
CA GLY A 240 -39.13 6.70 31.84
C GLY A 240 -38.67 5.98 30.57
N GLY A 241 -39.25 4.82 30.26
CA GLY A 241 -39.53 4.27 28.92
C GLY A 241 -38.57 4.50 27.74
N GLY A 242 -37.94 3.41 27.28
CA GLY A 242 -37.29 3.30 25.97
C GLY A 242 -36.45 2.02 25.87
N GLY A 243 -37.12 0.88 25.67
CA GLY A 243 -36.63 -0.46 25.99
C GLY A 243 -35.31 -0.90 25.34
N THR A 244 -34.43 -1.46 26.18
CA THR A 244 -33.38 -2.40 25.77
C THR A 244 -34.03 -3.76 25.43
N PRO A 245 -33.86 -4.33 24.23
CA PRO A 245 -34.20 -5.72 24.01
C PRO A 245 -33.09 -6.58 24.60
N SER A 246 -33.29 -7.06 25.83
CA SER A 246 -32.61 -8.25 26.38
C SER A 246 -33.28 -9.51 25.82
N GLY A 247 -33.34 -9.62 24.50
CA GLY A 247 -33.67 -10.85 23.78
C GLY A 247 -32.40 -11.39 23.15
N ALA A 248 -32.13 -12.69 23.28
CA ALA A 248 -31.06 -13.34 22.53
C ALA A 248 -31.26 -12.98 21.05
N ARG A 249 -30.26 -12.34 20.43
CA ARG A 249 -30.32 -12.07 18.99
C ARG A 249 -30.38 -13.42 18.26
N GLY A 250 -31.02 -13.46 17.10
CA GLY A 250 -31.21 -14.70 16.33
C GLY A 250 -29.89 -15.38 15.97
N ARG A 251 -29.97 -16.58 15.37
CA ARG A 251 -28.79 -17.39 15.06
C ARG A 251 -27.84 -16.63 14.12
N VAL A 252 -26.53 -16.85 14.30
CA VAL A 252 -25.48 -16.36 13.40
C VAL A 252 -24.80 -17.50 12.68
N VAL A 253 -24.64 -17.37 11.38
CA VAL A 253 -23.79 -18.26 10.57
C VAL A 253 -22.46 -17.57 10.33
N VAL A 254 -21.36 -18.21 10.74
CA VAL A 254 -20.00 -17.69 10.56
C VAL A 254 -19.30 -18.53 9.50
N VAL A 255 -19.00 -17.94 8.35
CA VAL A 255 -18.19 -18.57 7.30
C VAL A 255 -16.73 -18.22 7.51
N ARG A 256 -15.88 -19.22 7.73
CA ARG A 256 -14.47 -19.04 8.08
C ARG A 256 -13.55 -19.66 7.03
N HIS A 257 -12.67 -18.84 6.47
CA HIS A 257 -11.54 -19.35 5.70
C HIS A 257 -10.40 -19.78 6.64
N PRO A 258 -10.07 -21.08 6.76
CA PRO A 258 -9.24 -21.61 7.84
C PRO A 258 -7.78 -21.12 7.81
N HIS A 259 -7.25 -20.81 6.62
CA HIS A 259 -5.88 -20.29 6.46
C HIS A 259 -5.78 -18.77 6.61
N ALA A 260 -6.86 -18.04 6.35
CA ALA A 260 -6.88 -16.58 6.46
C ALA A 260 -7.25 -16.17 7.89
N CYS A 261 -8.24 -16.84 8.48
CA CYS A 261 -8.69 -16.63 9.85
C CYS A 261 -8.20 -17.77 10.74
N GLY A 262 -7.07 -17.58 11.43
CA GLY A 262 -6.49 -18.55 12.36
C GLY A 262 -7.39 -18.86 13.58
N ARG A 263 -7.04 -19.91 14.35
CA ARG A 263 -7.83 -20.34 15.52
C ARG A 263 -7.97 -19.25 16.59
N GLU A 264 -6.92 -18.48 16.82
CA GLU A 264 -6.92 -17.38 17.79
C GLU A 264 -7.87 -16.25 17.37
N THR A 265 -7.80 -15.82 16.11
CA THR A 265 -8.72 -14.82 15.55
C THR A 265 -10.16 -15.31 15.62
N ALA A 266 -10.42 -16.58 15.27
CA ALA A 266 -11.74 -17.17 15.37
C ALA A 266 -12.28 -17.19 16.82
N ALA A 267 -11.42 -17.47 17.81
CA ALA A 267 -11.80 -17.40 19.22
C ALA A 267 -12.17 -15.97 19.65
N ARG A 268 -11.42 -14.95 19.20
CA ARG A 268 -11.74 -13.55 19.46
C ARG A 268 -13.04 -13.11 18.77
N VAL A 269 -13.26 -13.51 17.51
CA VAL A 269 -14.53 -13.27 16.79
C VAL A 269 -15.72 -13.87 17.53
N ARG A 270 -15.58 -15.12 18.01
CA ARG A 270 -16.60 -15.78 18.83
C ARG A 270 -16.94 -14.98 20.09
N ALA A 271 -15.93 -14.44 20.76
CA ALA A 271 -16.10 -13.61 21.95
C ALA A 271 -16.82 -12.29 21.63
N VAL A 272 -16.46 -11.60 20.53
CA VAL A 272 -17.14 -10.37 20.09
C VAL A 272 -18.62 -10.64 19.79
N LEU A 273 -18.93 -11.71 19.05
CA LEU A 273 -20.32 -12.10 18.75
C LEU A 273 -21.14 -12.37 20.02
N ARG A 274 -20.58 -13.11 20.99
CA ARG A 274 -21.23 -13.32 22.29
C ARG A 274 -21.45 -12.01 23.04
N GLY A 275 -20.47 -11.12 23.03
CA GLY A 275 -20.56 -9.79 23.64
C GLY A 275 -21.65 -8.90 23.03
N HIS A 276 -22.08 -9.18 21.80
CA HIS A 276 -23.19 -8.50 21.13
C HIS A 276 -24.50 -9.30 21.14
N GLY A 277 -24.61 -10.32 22.00
CA GLY A 277 -25.84 -11.10 22.21
C GLY A 277 -26.07 -12.24 21.22
N TYR A 278 -25.09 -12.57 20.36
CA TYR A 278 -25.16 -13.69 19.42
C TYR A 278 -24.54 -14.96 20.05
N ALA A 279 -25.30 -15.63 20.90
CA ALA A 279 -24.85 -16.84 21.59
C ALA A 279 -24.96 -18.11 20.72
N ASP A 280 -26.01 -18.22 19.89
CA ASP A 280 -26.20 -19.31 18.93
C ASP A 280 -25.40 -19.03 17.66
N GLN A 281 -24.27 -19.74 17.49
CA GLN A 281 -23.34 -19.53 16.40
C GLN A 281 -23.03 -20.85 15.69
N VAL A 282 -23.40 -20.93 14.41
CA VAL A 282 -23.03 -22.04 13.50
C VAL A 282 -21.79 -21.63 12.73
N TRP A 283 -20.74 -22.44 12.78
CA TRP A 283 -19.45 -22.13 12.14
C TRP A 283 -19.19 -23.07 10.98
N GLU A 284 -19.16 -22.50 9.78
CA GLU A 284 -18.85 -23.18 8.53
C GLU A 284 -17.42 -22.88 8.10
N GLN A 285 -16.75 -23.86 7.51
CA GLN A 285 -15.42 -23.69 6.94
C GLN A 285 -15.51 -23.69 5.43
N THR A 286 -14.71 -22.84 4.79
CA THR A 286 -14.57 -22.87 3.33
C THR A 286 -13.57 -23.93 2.91
N SER A 287 -13.79 -24.53 1.74
CA SER A 287 -12.80 -25.33 1.02
C SER A 287 -12.54 -24.73 -0.37
N VAL A 288 -11.71 -25.41 -1.18
CA VAL A 288 -11.48 -25.00 -2.58
C VAL A 288 -12.75 -25.24 -3.41
N GLU A 289 -13.44 -26.33 -3.14
CA GLU A 289 -14.67 -26.75 -3.81
C GLU A 289 -15.88 -25.94 -3.32
N GLU A 290 -15.87 -25.53 -2.05
CA GLU A 290 -16.94 -24.80 -1.39
C GLU A 290 -16.40 -23.47 -0.82
N PRO A 291 -16.23 -22.43 -1.65
CA PRO A 291 -15.61 -21.17 -1.24
C PRO A 291 -16.46 -20.35 -0.26
N CYS A 292 -17.73 -20.70 -0.07
CA CYS A 292 -18.61 -20.18 0.98
C CYS A 292 -19.06 -21.25 1.99
N GLY A 293 -18.50 -22.47 1.92
CA GLY A 293 -18.97 -23.63 2.69
C GLY A 293 -20.43 -23.97 2.38
N ALA A 294 -21.14 -24.51 3.38
CA ALA A 294 -22.57 -24.83 3.28
C ALA A 294 -23.50 -23.60 3.50
N LEU A 295 -23.03 -22.38 3.24
CA LEU A 295 -23.75 -21.15 3.60
C LEU A 295 -25.20 -21.13 3.10
N ALA A 296 -25.43 -21.44 1.82
CA ALA A 296 -26.76 -21.42 1.22
C ALA A 296 -27.75 -22.35 1.94
N VAL A 297 -27.29 -23.56 2.31
CA VAL A 297 -28.08 -24.53 3.08
C VAL A 297 -28.35 -23.99 4.47
N ARG A 298 -27.34 -23.45 5.16
CA ARG A 298 -27.49 -22.91 6.52
C ARG A 298 -28.42 -21.72 6.61
N THR A 299 -28.41 -20.83 5.63
CA THR A 299 -29.33 -19.69 5.58
C THR A 299 -30.75 -20.09 5.22
N ALA A 300 -30.96 -21.23 4.56
CA ALA A 300 -32.28 -21.75 4.23
C ALA A 300 -32.88 -22.60 5.36
N GLU A 301 -32.06 -23.40 6.05
CA GLU A 301 -32.49 -24.27 7.14
C GLU A 301 -32.62 -23.55 8.48
N ALA A 302 -31.88 -22.46 8.66
CA ALA A 302 -31.86 -21.72 9.90
C ALA A 302 -32.47 -20.32 9.75
N ASP A 303 -33.16 -19.88 10.81
CA ASP A 303 -33.56 -18.48 10.99
C ASP A 303 -32.34 -17.62 11.33
N ALA A 304 -31.42 -17.53 10.38
CA ALA A 304 -30.16 -16.80 10.51
C ALA A 304 -30.44 -15.31 10.44
N SER A 305 -30.20 -14.62 11.56
CA SER A 305 -30.38 -13.16 11.65
C SER A 305 -29.16 -12.37 11.17
N LEU A 306 -28.02 -13.04 10.98
CA LEU A 306 -26.75 -12.45 10.59
C LEU A 306 -25.82 -13.52 9.99
N VAL A 307 -25.09 -13.14 8.94
CA VAL A 307 -23.97 -13.90 8.40
C VAL A 307 -22.66 -13.14 8.62
N VAL A 308 -21.65 -13.82 9.16
CA VAL A 308 -20.32 -13.23 9.40
C VAL A 308 -19.30 -13.92 8.53
N VAL A 309 -18.58 -13.16 7.70
CA VAL A 309 -17.59 -13.71 6.77
C VAL A 309 -16.18 -13.38 7.24
N CYS A 310 -15.46 -14.41 7.71
CA CYS A 310 -14.07 -14.34 8.15
C CYS A 310 -13.12 -14.83 7.06
N GLY A 311 -12.73 -13.95 6.14
CA GLY A 311 -11.94 -14.33 4.97
C GLY A 311 -11.33 -13.15 4.21
N GLY A 312 -10.79 -13.46 3.03
CA GLY A 312 -10.33 -12.47 2.05
C GLY A 312 -11.37 -12.19 0.97
N ASP A 313 -10.97 -11.46 -0.07
CA ASP A 313 -11.86 -10.98 -1.14
C ASP A 313 -12.66 -12.12 -1.82
N GLY A 314 -12.01 -13.25 -2.14
CA GLY A 314 -12.69 -14.39 -2.77
C GLY A 314 -13.77 -15.03 -1.88
N THR A 315 -13.51 -15.19 -0.58
CA THR A 315 -14.51 -15.68 0.38
C THR A 315 -15.67 -14.70 0.54
N VAL A 316 -15.36 -13.40 0.59
CA VAL A 316 -16.37 -12.34 0.67
C VAL A 316 -17.24 -12.33 -0.58
N ARG A 317 -16.67 -12.44 -1.78
CA ARG A 317 -17.41 -12.56 -3.05
C ARG A 317 -18.33 -13.79 -3.04
N ALA A 318 -17.80 -14.96 -2.72
CA ALA A 318 -18.57 -16.21 -2.73
C ALA A 318 -19.75 -16.16 -1.75
N CYS A 319 -19.55 -15.60 -0.56
CA CYS A 319 -20.64 -15.39 0.39
C CYS A 319 -21.62 -14.33 -0.13
N ALA A 320 -21.14 -13.22 -0.68
CA ALA A 320 -22.00 -12.16 -1.21
C ALA A 320 -22.90 -12.63 -2.36
N ASP A 321 -22.42 -13.52 -3.23
CA ASP A 321 -23.22 -14.10 -4.32
C ASP A 321 -24.43 -14.88 -3.79
N VAL A 322 -24.23 -15.65 -2.71
CA VAL A 322 -25.31 -16.37 -1.99
C VAL A 322 -26.23 -15.43 -1.23
N MET A 323 -25.66 -14.41 -0.58
CA MET A 323 -26.41 -13.51 0.31
C MET A 323 -27.20 -12.43 -0.42
N ALA A 324 -26.84 -12.11 -1.67
CA ALA A 324 -27.54 -11.11 -2.47
C ALA A 324 -29.03 -11.47 -2.62
N GLY A 325 -29.91 -10.54 -2.26
CA GLY A 325 -31.37 -10.70 -2.33
C GLY A 325 -32.00 -11.44 -1.14
N THR A 326 -31.22 -12.01 -0.21
CA THR A 326 -31.77 -12.73 0.95
C THR A 326 -32.33 -11.81 2.03
N GLY A 327 -31.89 -10.54 2.07
CA GLY A 327 -32.24 -9.57 3.12
C GLY A 327 -31.50 -9.77 4.46
N ILE A 328 -30.84 -10.92 4.67
CA ILE A 328 -30.05 -11.20 5.86
C ILE A 328 -28.77 -10.36 5.84
N PRO A 329 -28.45 -9.59 6.90
CA PRO A 329 -27.26 -8.75 6.91
C PRO A 329 -25.97 -9.57 6.99
N LEU A 330 -24.95 -9.07 6.31
CA LEU A 330 -23.59 -9.59 6.27
C LEU A 330 -22.66 -8.71 7.11
N ALA A 331 -21.80 -9.29 7.94
CA ALA A 331 -20.67 -8.60 8.58
C ALA A 331 -19.34 -9.15 8.06
N ILE A 332 -18.43 -8.25 7.67
CA ILE A 332 -17.14 -8.63 7.07
C ILE A 332 -16.06 -8.58 8.14
N VAL A 333 -15.33 -9.69 8.27
CA VAL A 333 -14.16 -9.82 9.14
C VAL A 333 -12.91 -9.96 8.25
N PRO A 334 -12.15 -8.87 8.03
CA PRO A 334 -11.10 -8.80 7.02
C PRO A 334 -9.86 -9.61 7.41
N CYS A 335 -9.81 -10.87 7.00
CA CYS A 335 -8.73 -11.81 7.32
C CYS A 335 -7.77 -12.08 6.14
N GLY A 336 -8.04 -11.53 4.95
CA GLY A 336 -7.21 -11.70 3.77
C GLY A 336 -6.10 -10.65 3.61
N THR A 337 -5.31 -10.78 2.54
CA THR A 337 -4.24 -9.83 2.20
C THR A 337 -4.78 -8.53 1.58
N GLY A 338 -5.81 -8.64 0.73
CA GLY A 338 -6.38 -7.54 -0.04
C GLY A 338 -7.46 -6.77 0.69
N ASN A 339 -8.51 -7.49 1.08
CA ASN A 339 -9.70 -6.98 1.79
C ASN A 339 -10.26 -5.71 1.12
N LEU A 340 -10.33 -5.72 -0.21
CA LEU A 340 -10.70 -4.60 -1.06
C LEU A 340 -12.08 -4.06 -0.71
N LEU A 341 -13.08 -4.92 -0.56
CA LEU A 341 -14.42 -4.47 -0.17
C LEU A 341 -14.38 -3.79 1.21
N ALA A 342 -13.83 -4.47 2.22
CA ALA A 342 -13.73 -3.93 3.57
C ALA A 342 -12.98 -2.59 3.63
N ARG A 343 -11.89 -2.44 2.88
CA ARG A 343 -11.11 -1.20 2.80
C ARG A 343 -11.86 -0.07 2.11
N ASN A 344 -12.56 -0.36 1.01
CA ASN A 344 -13.39 0.65 0.34
C ASN A 344 -14.56 1.10 1.23
N LEU A 345 -15.09 0.18 2.05
CA LEU A 345 -16.10 0.45 3.08
C LEU A 345 -15.50 1.05 4.37
N ARG A 346 -14.19 1.31 4.41
CA ARG A 346 -13.45 1.92 5.54
C ARG A 346 -13.54 1.14 6.85
N LEU A 347 -13.73 -0.18 6.77
CA LEU A 347 -13.64 -1.03 7.95
C LEU A 347 -12.20 -1.08 8.48
N PRO A 348 -12.01 -1.17 9.81
CA PRO A 348 -10.72 -1.42 10.42
C PRO A 348 -9.98 -2.61 9.80
N THR A 349 -8.65 -2.56 9.81
CA THR A 349 -7.83 -3.67 9.33
C THR A 349 -7.66 -4.78 10.37
N ASP A 350 -7.85 -4.50 11.67
CA ASP A 350 -7.93 -5.55 12.70
C ASP A 350 -9.28 -6.28 12.56
N PRO A 351 -9.28 -7.62 12.41
CA PRO A 351 -10.49 -8.40 12.20
C PRO A 351 -11.58 -8.20 13.26
N THR A 352 -11.19 -8.06 14.53
CA THR A 352 -12.14 -8.00 15.64
C THR A 352 -12.65 -6.59 15.87
N ALA A 353 -11.82 -5.57 15.66
CA ALA A 353 -12.24 -4.19 15.63
C ALA A 353 -13.25 -3.97 14.49
N ALA A 354 -12.97 -4.51 13.30
CA ALA A 354 -13.89 -4.44 12.17
C ALA A 354 -15.26 -5.05 12.50
N LEU A 355 -15.27 -6.24 13.11
CA LEU A 355 -16.51 -6.88 13.51
C LEU A 355 -17.26 -6.07 14.57
N HIS A 356 -16.55 -5.60 15.60
CA HIS A 356 -17.15 -4.82 16.68
C HIS A 356 -17.79 -3.53 16.15
N GLU A 357 -17.05 -2.77 15.34
CA GLU A 357 -17.56 -1.52 14.76
C GLU A 357 -18.72 -1.77 13.78
N ALA A 358 -18.64 -2.81 12.94
CA ALA A 358 -19.71 -3.18 12.04
C ALA A 358 -21.01 -3.52 12.80
N LEU A 359 -20.92 -4.36 13.84
CA LEU A 359 -22.10 -4.78 14.61
C LEU A 359 -22.64 -3.71 15.58
N SER A 360 -21.80 -2.73 15.92
CA SER A 360 -22.22 -1.51 16.63
C SER A 360 -22.88 -0.48 15.69
N GLY A 361 -22.78 -0.72 14.38
CA GLY A 361 -23.32 0.14 13.35
C GLY A 361 -24.71 -0.28 12.87
N GLU A 362 -24.99 0.01 11.59
CA GLU A 362 -26.27 -0.28 10.96
C GLU A 362 -26.10 -1.12 9.69
N ALA A 363 -27.14 -1.88 9.36
CA ALA A 363 -27.18 -2.64 8.11
C ALA A 363 -27.65 -1.72 6.98
N VAL A 364 -26.78 -1.48 6.00
CA VAL A 364 -27.05 -0.70 4.79
C VAL A 364 -27.15 -1.61 3.57
N GLY A 365 -27.87 -1.17 2.54
CA GLY A 365 -27.92 -1.86 1.25
C GLY A 365 -26.72 -1.46 0.40
N LEU A 366 -25.98 -2.45 -0.10
CA LEU A 366 -24.95 -2.28 -1.11
C LEU A 366 -25.42 -2.88 -2.43
N ASP A 367 -25.14 -2.18 -3.50
CA ASP A 367 -25.28 -2.63 -4.87
C ASP A 367 -24.33 -3.79 -5.14
N VAL A 368 -24.76 -4.72 -5.99
CA VAL A 368 -23.95 -5.85 -6.43
C VAL A 368 -23.94 -5.90 -7.95
N GLY A 369 -22.79 -6.19 -8.55
CA GLY A 369 -22.70 -6.40 -9.99
C GLY A 369 -23.04 -7.83 -10.34
N ARG A 370 -24.17 -8.08 -11.00
CA ARG A 370 -24.50 -9.37 -11.61
C ARG A 370 -23.87 -9.45 -13.00
N VAL A 371 -23.11 -10.49 -13.24
CA VAL A 371 -22.40 -10.71 -14.50
C VAL A 371 -22.90 -11.97 -15.20
N ASN A 372 -23.06 -11.87 -16.51
CA ASN A 372 -23.41 -12.96 -17.41
C ASN A 372 -22.50 -12.91 -18.66
N GLY A 373 -22.26 -14.05 -19.29
CA GLY A 373 -21.39 -14.15 -20.46
C GLY A 373 -21.33 -15.57 -21.02
N ASP A 374 -20.64 -15.72 -22.15
CA ASP A 374 -20.37 -17.03 -22.73
C ASP A 374 -19.40 -17.84 -21.83
N GLY A 375 -19.67 -19.13 -21.59
CA GLY A 375 -18.71 -20.03 -20.96
C GLY A 375 -18.64 -19.98 -19.42
N PHE A 376 -19.55 -19.31 -18.72
CA PHE A 376 -19.73 -19.45 -17.27
C PHE A 376 -21.18 -19.17 -16.85
N THR A 377 -21.59 -19.70 -15.70
CA THR A 377 -22.92 -19.46 -15.13
C THR A 377 -23.01 -18.02 -14.59
N PRO A 378 -24.16 -17.34 -14.72
CA PRO A 378 -24.34 -16.02 -14.12
C PRO A 378 -23.96 -16.03 -12.63
N THR A 379 -23.19 -15.04 -12.21
CA THR A 379 -22.67 -14.90 -10.84
C THR A 379 -22.57 -13.41 -10.51
N ARG A 380 -22.06 -13.08 -9.33
CA ARG A 380 -21.97 -11.72 -8.82
C ARG A 380 -20.55 -11.36 -8.40
N PHE A 381 -20.27 -10.07 -8.44
CA PHE A 381 -19.07 -9.47 -7.88
C PHE A 381 -19.47 -8.26 -7.03
N VAL A 382 -18.65 -7.96 -6.03
CA VAL A 382 -18.89 -6.85 -5.08
C VAL A 382 -17.84 -5.75 -5.17
N VAL A 383 -16.70 -6.03 -5.80
CA VAL A 383 -15.60 -5.06 -5.95
C VAL A 383 -15.47 -4.63 -7.42
N MET A 384 -15.05 -5.53 -8.29
CA MET A 384 -14.80 -5.25 -9.71
C MET A 384 -14.82 -6.50 -10.59
N ALA A 385 -15.09 -6.27 -11.86
CA ALA A 385 -15.02 -7.23 -12.95
C ALA A 385 -14.18 -6.63 -14.09
N GLY A 386 -13.53 -7.47 -14.88
CA GLY A 386 -12.65 -6.97 -15.94
C GLY A 386 -12.45 -7.93 -17.10
N ALA A 387 -11.97 -7.38 -18.21
CA ALA A 387 -11.52 -8.13 -19.38
C ALA A 387 -10.27 -7.51 -20.03
N GLY A 388 -9.42 -8.36 -20.61
CA GLY A 388 -8.13 -7.97 -21.20
C GLY A 388 -6.97 -7.84 -20.22
N PHE A 389 -5.80 -7.43 -20.76
CA PHE A 389 -4.43 -7.19 -20.19
C PHE A 389 -3.90 -7.94 -18.97
N ASP A 390 -4.69 -8.72 -18.25
CA ASP A 390 -4.84 -10.14 -18.54
C ASP A 390 -5.41 -10.79 -17.28
N ALA A 391 -6.63 -11.34 -17.36
CA ALA A 391 -7.03 -12.40 -16.45
C ALA A 391 -6.18 -13.68 -16.63
N ALA A 392 -5.16 -13.64 -17.49
CA ALA A 392 -3.97 -14.48 -17.47
C ALA A 392 -2.68 -13.92 -16.84
N VAL A 393 -2.64 -12.67 -16.35
CA VAL A 393 -1.84 -12.35 -15.13
C VAL A 393 -2.38 -13.15 -13.95
N VAL A 394 -3.70 -13.29 -13.84
CA VAL A 394 -4.36 -14.11 -12.80
C VAL A 394 -4.12 -15.61 -13.00
N ARG A 395 -3.77 -16.04 -14.23
CA ARG A 395 -3.52 -17.43 -14.64
C ARG A 395 -2.03 -17.82 -14.63
N ASP A 396 -1.12 -16.88 -14.88
CA ASP A 396 0.35 -17.06 -14.93
C ASP A 396 1.05 -16.51 -13.66
N ALA A 397 0.36 -15.70 -12.87
CA ALA A 397 0.69 -15.52 -11.46
C ALA A 397 0.41 -16.85 -10.77
N SER A 398 1.46 -17.68 -10.61
CA SER A 398 1.40 -18.84 -9.74
C SER A 398 0.64 -18.50 -8.46
N ALA A 399 -0.14 -19.43 -7.89
CA ALA A 399 -0.78 -19.22 -6.58
C ALA A 399 0.23 -18.67 -5.54
N ARG A 400 1.51 -19.00 -5.71
CA ARG A 400 2.66 -18.46 -4.99
C ARG A 400 2.96 -16.97 -5.25
N LEU A 401 2.77 -16.42 -6.44
CA LEU A 401 2.92 -14.98 -6.75
C LEU A 401 1.76 -14.17 -6.16
N LYS A 402 0.53 -14.72 -6.19
CA LYS A 402 -0.66 -14.12 -5.55
C LYS A 402 -0.53 -14.05 -4.03
N GLU A 403 0.10 -15.03 -3.39
CA GLU A 403 0.39 -15.02 -1.95
C GLU A 403 1.59 -14.14 -1.55
N ARG A 404 2.51 -13.85 -2.47
CA ARG A 404 3.85 -13.28 -2.16
C ARG A 404 4.02 -11.79 -2.41
N LEU A 405 3.33 -11.21 -3.39
CA LEU A 405 3.58 -9.84 -3.85
C LEU A 405 2.38 -8.89 -3.70
N GLY A 406 1.18 -9.42 -3.43
CA GLY A 406 -0.05 -8.61 -3.47
C GLY A 406 -0.14 -7.77 -4.74
N TRP A 407 -0.56 -6.50 -4.62
CA TRP A 407 -0.72 -5.55 -5.72
C TRP A 407 0.55 -5.21 -6.52
N ALA A 408 1.76 -5.39 -5.97
CA ALA A 408 2.99 -5.13 -6.72
C ALA A 408 3.17 -6.12 -7.88
N ALA A 409 2.60 -7.33 -7.79
CA ALA A 409 2.51 -8.25 -8.91
C ALA A 409 1.59 -7.72 -10.02
N TYR A 410 0.49 -7.03 -9.69
CA TYR A 410 -0.39 -6.40 -10.68
C TYR A 410 0.33 -5.28 -11.45
N VAL A 411 1.06 -4.39 -10.76
CA VAL A 411 1.79 -3.29 -11.42
C VAL A 411 2.99 -3.78 -12.22
N VAL A 412 3.79 -4.70 -11.67
CA VAL A 412 4.93 -5.29 -12.38
C VAL A 412 4.49 -6.14 -13.56
N SER A 413 3.38 -6.88 -13.45
CA SER A 413 2.80 -7.59 -14.58
C SER A 413 2.24 -6.63 -15.63
N ALA A 414 1.59 -5.53 -15.20
CA ALA A 414 1.12 -4.50 -16.12
C ALA A 414 2.28 -3.84 -16.91
N LEU A 415 3.44 -3.65 -16.27
CA LEU A 415 4.66 -3.15 -16.92
C LEU A 415 5.35 -4.19 -17.84
N ARG A 416 5.07 -5.49 -17.71
CA ARG A 416 5.64 -6.53 -18.59
C ARG A 416 4.86 -6.69 -19.89
N HIS A 417 3.57 -6.38 -19.88
CA HIS A 417 2.68 -6.55 -21.03
C HIS A 417 2.51 -5.26 -21.85
N LEU A 418 3.29 -4.19 -21.58
CA LEU A 418 3.19 -2.88 -22.28
C LEU A 418 3.21 -2.97 -23.83
N ARG A 419 3.68 -4.10 -24.37
CA ARG A 419 3.80 -4.42 -25.81
C ARG A 419 2.62 -5.24 -26.37
N ASP A 420 1.70 -5.71 -25.55
CA ASP A 420 0.58 -6.55 -25.99
C ASP A 420 -0.35 -5.80 -26.96
N PRO A 421 -1.00 -6.52 -27.89
CA PRO A 421 -1.94 -5.91 -28.81
C PRO A 421 -3.18 -5.41 -28.07
N ARG A 422 -3.72 -4.28 -28.53
CA ARG A 422 -5.00 -3.74 -28.03
C ARG A 422 -6.16 -4.61 -28.46
N MET A 423 -7.12 -4.84 -27.57
CA MET A 423 -8.39 -5.48 -27.92
C MET A 423 -9.29 -4.50 -28.67
N ARG A 424 -10.10 -5.02 -29.60
CA ARG A 424 -11.24 -4.31 -30.17
C ARG A 424 -12.48 -4.74 -29.41
N LEU A 425 -13.21 -3.78 -28.86
CA LEU A 425 -14.41 -4.00 -28.08
C LEU A 425 -15.52 -3.03 -28.46
N SER A 426 -16.75 -3.50 -28.40
CA SER A 426 -17.98 -2.71 -28.45
C SER A 426 -18.52 -2.59 -27.03
N ILE A 427 -18.83 -1.36 -26.59
CA ILE A 427 -19.46 -1.11 -25.29
C ILE A 427 -20.82 -0.46 -25.48
N ARG A 428 -21.86 -1.07 -24.91
CA ARG A 428 -23.22 -0.52 -24.84
C ARG A 428 -23.60 -0.27 -23.39
N LEU A 429 -24.08 0.94 -23.10
CA LEU A 429 -24.38 1.43 -21.76
C LEU A 429 -25.86 1.81 -21.69
N ASP A 430 -26.60 1.27 -20.71
CA ASP A 430 -28.01 1.59 -20.45
C ASP A 430 -28.90 1.50 -21.73
N GLY A 431 -28.61 0.54 -22.62
CA GLY A 431 -29.35 0.33 -23.87
C GLY A 431 -29.04 1.32 -25.00
N ALA A 432 -28.13 2.27 -24.81
CA ALA A 432 -27.72 3.23 -25.84
C ALA A 432 -27.05 2.58 -27.07
N ALA A 433 -26.77 3.38 -28.10
CA ALA A 433 -26.04 2.92 -29.27
C ALA A 433 -24.64 2.36 -28.88
N PRO A 434 -24.19 1.22 -29.46
CA PRO A 434 -22.89 0.65 -29.17
C PRO A 434 -21.73 1.60 -29.56
N LEU A 435 -20.72 1.68 -28.71
CA LEU A 435 -19.51 2.46 -28.91
C LEU A 435 -18.35 1.52 -29.24
N GLU A 436 -17.81 1.62 -30.46
CA GLU A 436 -16.60 0.89 -30.84
C GLU A 436 -15.36 1.53 -30.22
N ARG A 437 -14.53 0.72 -29.56
CA ARG A 437 -13.32 1.15 -28.85
C ARG A 437 -12.16 0.19 -29.06
N ARG A 438 -10.97 0.71 -28.78
CA ARG A 438 -9.75 -0.09 -28.59
C ARG A 438 -9.19 0.21 -27.23
N ALA A 439 -8.90 -0.83 -26.47
CA ALA A 439 -8.32 -0.73 -25.15
C ALA A 439 -7.39 -1.90 -24.90
N ARG A 440 -6.50 -1.77 -23.93
CA ARG A 440 -5.71 -2.89 -23.39
C ARG A 440 -6.53 -3.65 -22.35
N MET A 441 -7.29 -2.91 -21.54
CA MET A 441 -8.11 -3.46 -20.45
C MET A 441 -9.41 -2.67 -20.34
N VAL A 442 -10.47 -3.35 -19.92
CA VAL A 442 -11.70 -2.76 -19.41
C VAL A 442 -11.92 -3.25 -17.98
N VAL A 443 -12.21 -2.33 -17.06
CA VAL A 443 -12.56 -2.64 -15.68
C VAL A 443 -13.91 -2.01 -15.38
N ILE A 444 -14.80 -2.77 -14.78
CA ILE A 444 -16.10 -2.37 -14.27
C ILE A 444 -16.03 -2.52 -12.75
N GLY A 445 -16.25 -1.46 -11.99
CA GLY A 445 -16.14 -1.51 -10.52
C GLY A 445 -17.35 -0.93 -9.82
N ASN A 446 -17.69 -1.59 -8.71
CA ASN A 446 -18.68 -1.12 -7.74
C ASN A 446 -18.03 -0.21 -6.68
N VAL A 447 -16.73 -0.43 -6.43
CA VAL A 447 -15.92 0.39 -5.51
C VAL A 447 -14.72 1.00 -6.20
N GLY A 448 -14.19 2.08 -5.63
CA GLY A 448 -13.30 3.00 -6.35
C GLY A 448 -11.81 2.76 -6.21
N SER A 449 -11.39 2.11 -5.13
CA SER A 449 -9.97 2.03 -4.73
C SER A 449 -9.43 0.61 -4.84
N LEU A 450 -8.22 0.50 -5.36
CA LEU A 450 -7.42 -0.73 -5.35
C LEU A 450 -6.65 -0.87 -4.04
N GLN A 451 -5.94 -2.00 -3.89
CA GLN A 451 -5.02 -2.24 -2.77
C GLN A 451 -3.97 -1.11 -2.71
N GLY A 452 -3.69 -0.61 -1.50
CA GLY A 452 -2.78 0.52 -1.30
C GLY A 452 -3.45 1.91 -1.42
N GLY A 453 -4.78 1.97 -1.57
CA GLY A 453 -5.53 3.22 -1.59
C GLY A 453 -5.47 3.97 -2.92
N LEU A 454 -5.00 3.31 -4.00
CA LEU A 454 -4.93 3.89 -5.33
C LEU A 454 -6.34 4.02 -5.93
N PRO A 455 -6.84 5.23 -6.24
CA PRO A 455 -8.16 5.41 -6.82
C PRO A 455 -8.13 5.06 -8.31
N LEU A 456 -8.71 3.91 -8.68
CA LEU A 456 -8.89 3.51 -10.08
C LEU A 456 -10.15 4.14 -10.67
N LEU A 457 -11.25 4.06 -9.91
CA LEU A 457 -12.58 4.55 -10.25
C LEU A 457 -12.99 5.59 -9.19
N PRO A 458 -12.49 6.84 -9.27
CA PRO A 458 -12.62 7.82 -8.19
C PRO A 458 -14.07 8.21 -7.85
N ASP A 459 -14.99 7.97 -8.79
CA ASP A 459 -16.41 8.30 -8.66
C ASP A 459 -17.27 7.12 -8.20
N ALA A 460 -16.69 5.91 -8.06
CA ALA A 460 -17.44 4.71 -7.72
C ALA A 460 -18.00 4.76 -6.30
N ARG A 461 -19.28 4.41 -6.19
CA ARG A 461 -20.05 4.38 -4.95
C ARG A 461 -20.92 3.13 -4.96
N PRO A 462 -20.80 2.27 -3.93
CA PRO A 462 -21.47 0.97 -3.89
C PRO A 462 -22.96 1.05 -3.53
N ASP A 463 -23.55 2.25 -3.51
CA ASP A 463 -24.94 2.55 -3.16
C ASP A 463 -25.60 3.51 -4.19
N SER A 464 -25.00 3.65 -5.37
CA SER A 464 -25.39 4.65 -6.36
C SER A 464 -26.42 4.19 -7.39
N GLY A 465 -26.74 2.89 -7.41
CA GLY A 465 -27.51 2.23 -8.46
C GLY A 465 -26.80 2.21 -9.81
N ARG A 466 -25.47 2.41 -9.84
CA ARG A 466 -24.64 2.42 -11.06
C ARG A 466 -23.28 1.79 -10.78
N LEU A 467 -22.66 1.28 -11.84
CA LEU A 467 -21.29 0.79 -11.85
C LEU A 467 -20.42 1.72 -12.69
N GLU A 468 -19.17 1.90 -12.27
CA GLU A 468 -18.20 2.72 -12.99
C GLU A 468 -17.35 1.84 -13.91
N VAL A 469 -17.05 2.33 -15.10
CA VAL A 469 -16.23 1.63 -16.11
C VAL A 469 -15.03 2.49 -16.45
N VAL A 470 -13.86 1.87 -16.55
CA VAL A 470 -12.66 2.50 -17.11
C VAL A 470 -12.06 1.64 -18.21
N LEU A 471 -11.80 2.27 -19.36
CA LEU A 471 -11.00 1.72 -20.44
C LEU A 471 -9.57 2.24 -20.33
N LEU A 472 -8.58 1.33 -20.27
CA LEU A 472 -7.16 1.67 -20.31
C LEU A 472 -6.65 1.53 -21.75
N ASP A 473 -6.37 2.65 -22.43
CA ASP A 473 -5.70 2.71 -23.75
C ASP A 473 -4.42 3.57 -23.75
N PRO A 474 -3.44 3.35 -22.82
CA PRO A 474 -2.19 4.09 -22.87
C PRO A 474 -1.39 3.77 -24.15
N ARG A 475 -0.90 4.83 -24.81
CA ARG A 475 -0.11 4.77 -26.06
C ARG A 475 1.33 5.20 -25.80
N GLY A 476 2.27 4.29 -26.07
CA GLY A 476 3.70 4.51 -25.84
C GLY A 476 4.06 4.78 -24.38
N ALA A 477 5.34 5.04 -24.08
CA ALA A 477 5.80 5.29 -22.73
C ALA A 477 5.14 6.54 -22.08
N GLY A 478 4.91 7.59 -22.88
CA GLY A 478 4.26 8.81 -22.39
C GLY A 478 2.81 8.62 -21.97
N GLY A 479 2.04 7.77 -22.67
CA GLY A 479 0.66 7.43 -22.27
C GLY A 479 0.61 6.64 -20.97
N TRP A 480 1.58 5.76 -20.74
CA TRP A 480 1.70 5.02 -19.48
C TRP A 480 2.08 5.93 -18.30
N LEU A 481 3.05 6.83 -18.49
CA LEU A 481 3.41 7.82 -17.48
C LEU A 481 2.24 8.74 -17.15
N ALA A 482 1.47 9.16 -18.15
CA ALA A 482 0.26 9.97 -17.93
C ALA A 482 -0.81 9.20 -17.14
N ALA A 483 -1.04 7.92 -17.45
CA ALA A 483 -1.98 7.08 -16.73
C ALA A 483 -1.56 6.90 -15.26
N VAL A 484 -0.31 6.53 -15.01
CA VAL A 484 0.23 6.37 -13.65
C VAL A 484 0.17 7.68 -12.88
N GLY A 485 0.58 8.79 -13.50
CA GLY A 485 0.52 10.12 -12.89
C GLY A 485 -0.89 10.53 -12.48
N HIS A 486 -1.90 10.24 -13.32
CA HIS A 486 -3.30 10.54 -13.03
C HIS A 486 -3.87 9.69 -11.89
N LEU A 487 -3.53 8.39 -11.85
CA LEU A 487 -3.95 7.50 -10.77
C LEU A 487 -3.28 7.89 -9.44
N ALA A 488 -2.00 8.27 -9.49
CA ALA A 488 -1.23 8.68 -8.31
C ALA A 488 -1.64 10.05 -7.77
N SER A 489 -2.08 10.99 -8.63
CA SER A 489 -2.50 12.32 -8.19
C SER A 489 -3.81 12.32 -7.39
N GLY A 490 -4.52 11.19 -7.34
CA GLY A 490 -5.77 11.05 -6.60
C GLY A 490 -6.84 12.07 -7.00
N THR A 491 -6.70 12.64 -8.20
CA THR A 491 -7.55 13.72 -8.70
C THR A 491 -8.96 13.19 -8.82
N ARG A 492 -9.82 13.56 -7.85
CA ARG A 492 -11.26 13.37 -7.95
C ARG A 492 -11.70 14.16 -9.17
N GLY A 493 -12.06 13.44 -10.24
CA GLY A 493 -12.67 14.08 -11.40
C GLY A 493 -13.85 14.90 -10.90
N GLY A 494 -13.90 16.18 -11.26
CA GLY A 494 -15.06 17.01 -10.93
C GLY A 494 -16.34 16.27 -11.34
N ARG A 495 -17.39 16.41 -10.52
CA ARG A 495 -18.74 15.86 -10.71
C ARG A 495 -19.37 16.37 -12.02
N ALA A 496 -18.84 15.93 -13.15
CA ALA A 496 -19.45 16.13 -14.45
C ALA A 496 -20.30 14.88 -14.71
N ARG A 497 -21.58 15.02 -14.42
CA ARG A 497 -22.63 14.09 -14.85
C ARG A 497 -22.42 13.85 -16.36
N PRO A 498 -22.29 12.60 -16.84
CA PRO A 498 -22.14 12.35 -18.27
C PRO A 498 -23.27 13.06 -19.01
N ALA A 499 -22.93 13.84 -20.04
CA ALA A 499 -23.95 14.44 -20.89
C ALA A 499 -24.81 13.33 -21.52
N PRO A 500 -26.12 13.55 -21.74
CA PRO A 500 -26.94 12.62 -22.50
C PRO A 500 -26.26 12.38 -23.86
N GLY A 501 -25.86 11.14 -24.16
CA GLY A 501 -25.16 10.81 -25.40
C GLY A 501 -23.90 9.93 -25.30
N GLY A 502 -23.55 9.41 -24.11
CA GLY A 502 -22.59 8.30 -24.01
C GLY A 502 -21.13 8.62 -24.33
N SER A 503 -20.72 9.90 -24.40
CA SER A 503 -19.31 10.25 -24.54
C SER A 503 -18.58 10.03 -23.20
N GLY A 504 -17.71 9.01 -23.16
CA GLY A 504 -16.89 8.73 -21.98
C GLY A 504 -15.95 9.88 -21.65
N ARG A 505 -15.71 10.11 -20.36
CA ARG A 505 -14.78 11.15 -19.88
C ARG A 505 -13.35 10.66 -20.09
N ARG A 506 -12.63 11.29 -21.01
CA ARG A 506 -11.19 11.01 -21.24
C ARG A 506 -10.33 11.72 -20.20
N ALA A 507 -9.33 11.02 -19.67
CA ALA A 507 -8.32 11.53 -18.76
C ALA A 507 -6.92 11.08 -19.17
N ALA A 508 -5.88 11.56 -18.47
CA ALA A 508 -4.50 11.14 -18.67
C ALA A 508 -4.02 11.20 -20.15
N ARG A 509 -4.29 12.33 -20.83
CA ARG A 509 -4.00 12.51 -22.28
C ARG A 509 -4.66 11.42 -23.17
N GLY A 510 -5.83 10.96 -22.79
CA GLY A 510 -6.59 9.93 -23.51
C GLY A 510 -6.18 8.49 -23.19
N ALA A 511 -5.27 8.28 -22.23
CA ALA A 511 -4.89 6.93 -21.78
C ALA A 511 -5.99 6.23 -20.97
N LEU A 512 -6.93 6.99 -20.40
CA LEU A 512 -8.05 6.50 -19.61
C LEU A 512 -9.35 7.09 -20.14
N GLU A 513 -10.40 6.28 -20.27
CA GLU A 513 -11.76 6.72 -20.65
C GLU A 513 -12.77 6.13 -19.65
N TYR A 514 -13.50 7.00 -18.96
CA TYR A 514 -14.42 6.65 -17.87
C TYR A 514 -15.89 6.71 -18.30
N PHE A 515 -16.70 5.78 -17.82
CA PHE A 515 -18.16 5.73 -18.02
C PHE A 515 -18.86 5.30 -16.73
N SER A 516 -20.18 5.51 -16.67
CA SER A 516 -21.03 5.07 -15.56
C SER A 516 -22.35 4.55 -16.12
N ALA A 517 -22.83 3.39 -15.69
CA ALA A 517 -24.06 2.77 -16.18
C ALA A 517 -24.65 1.75 -15.19
N ALA A 518 -25.96 1.51 -15.28
CA ALA A 518 -26.64 0.44 -14.55
C ALA A 518 -26.54 -0.89 -15.31
N ARG A 519 -26.53 -0.84 -16.65
CA ARG A 519 -26.34 -2.00 -17.52
C ARG A 519 -25.22 -1.75 -18.51
N ILE A 520 -24.23 -2.64 -18.53
CA ILE A 520 -23.03 -2.57 -19.35
C ILE A 520 -22.92 -3.84 -20.17
N GLU A 521 -22.88 -3.71 -21.48
CA GLU A 521 -22.71 -4.82 -22.40
C GLU A 521 -21.41 -4.67 -23.18
N LEU A 522 -20.54 -5.67 -23.07
CA LEU A 522 -19.26 -5.73 -23.74
C LEU A 522 -19.27 -6.84 -24.78
N GLY A 523 -18.95 -6.47 -26.02
CA GLY A 523 -18.67 -7.41 -27.11
C GLY A 523 -17.21 -7.33 -27.53
N PHE A 524 -16.51 -8.46 -27.58
CA PHE A 524 -15.10 -8.52 -27.96
C PHE A 524 -14.94 -9.16 -29.34
N ALA A 525 -14.08 -8.58 -30.18
CA ALA A 525 -13.82 -9.12 -31.53
C ALA A 525 -13.13 -10.49 -31.54
N ARG A 526 -12.48 -10.87 -30.43
CA ARG A 526 -11.88 -12.19 -30.17
C ARG A 526 -12.06 -12.51 -28.69
N ALA A 527 -12.11 -13.80 -28.34
CA ALA A 527 -12.23 -14.24 -26.96
C ALA A 527 -11.16 -13.55 -26.08
N GLN A 528 -11.61 -12.86 -25.04
CA GLN A 528 -10.77 -12.19 -24.06
C GLN A 528 -10.83 -12.92 -22.72
N PRO A 529 -9.71 -13.00 -22.00
CA PRO A 529 -9.70 -13.47 -20.62
C PRO A 529 -10.46 -12.48 -19.73
N ARG A 530 -11.21 -13.01 -18.75
CA ARG A 530 -12.10 -12.25 -17.87
C ARG A 530 -11.82 -12.54 -16.40
N GLU A 531 -12.07 -11.58 -15.52
CA GLU A 531 -11.92 -11.74 -14.06
C GLU A 531 -13.09 -11.13 -13.27
N LEU A 532 -13.31 -11.65 -12.06
CA LEU A 532 -14.27 -11.15 -11.06
C LEU A 532 -13.63 -11.16 -9.67
N ASP A 533 -13.54 -10.00 -9.02
CA ASP A 533 -12.89 -9.76 -7.72
C ASP A 533 -11.53 -10.49 -7.54
N GLY A 534 -10.77 -10.62 -8.63
CA GLY A 534 -9.44 -11.26 -8.65
C GLY A 534 -9.43 -12.77 -8.98
N ASP A 535 -10.59 -13.37 -9.23
CA ASP A 535 -10.73 -14.76 -9.71
C ASP A 535 -10.81 -14.80 -11.24
N ALA A 536 -10.05 -15.71 -11.85
CA ALA A 536 -10.05 -15.88 -13.31
C ALA A 536 -11.27 -16.65 -13.78
N PHE A 537 -11.89 -16.17 -14.85
CA PHE A 537 -12.99 -16.81 -15.54
C PHE A 537 -12.57 -17.26 -16.95
N PRO A 538 -13.28 -18.24 -17.55
CA PRO A 538 -13.02 -18.67 -18.92
C PRO A 538 -12.98 -17.48 -19.88
N ALA A 539 -12.17 -17.58 -20.94
CA ALA A 539 -12.15 -16.54 -21.96
C ALA A 539 -13.47 -16.55 -22.75
N GLY A 540 -13.91 -15.37 -23.21
CA GLY A 540 -15.15 -15.25 -23.96
C GLY A 540 -15.26 -13.97 -24.75
N THR A 541 -16.27 -13.91 -25.60
CA THR A 541 -16.53 -12.82 -26.55
C THR A 541 -17.63 -11.88 -26.08
N ARG A 542 -18.38 -12.24 -25.03
CA ARG A 542 -19.47 -11.42 -24.50
C ARG A 542 -19.42 -11.35 -22.98
N MET A 543 -19.73 -10.19 -22.45
CA MET A 543 -19.88 -9.98 -21.02
C MET A 543 -20.92 -8.89 -20.78
N THR A 544 -22.00 -9.25 -20.10
CA THR A 544 -23.05 -8.32 -19.68
C THR A 544 -22.98 -8.19 -18.18
N VAL A 545 -22.95 -6.95 -17.69
CA VAL A 545 -22.96 -6.62 -16.27
C VAL A 545 -24.15 -5.73 -15.99
N GLU A 546 -24.94 -6.12 -15.00
CA GLU A 546 -26.09 -5.37 -14.52
C GLU A 546 -25.94 -5.13 -13.01
N VAL A 547 -26.25 -3.92 -12.57
CA VAL A 547 -26.32 -3.61 -11.14
C VAL A 547 -27.61 -4.18 -10.54
N GLU A 548 -27.50 -4.79 -9.37
CA GLU A 548 -28.63 -5.14 -8.50
C GLU A 548 -28.63 -4.19 -7.31
N PRO A 549 -29.43 -3.10 -7.33
CA PRO A 549 -29.32 -2.04 -6.32
C PRO A 549 -29.69 -2.52 -4.92
N GLY A 550 -28.85 -2.21 -3.94
CA GLY A 550 -29.08 -2.55 -2.53
C GLY A 550 -29.24 -4.05 -2.22
N ALA A 551 -28.86 -4.94 -3.14
CA ALA A 551 -29.12 -6.37 -3.06
C ALA A 551 -28.39 -7.05 -1.89
N LEU A 552 -27.25 -6.52 -1.46
CA LEU A 552 -26.48 -7.07 -0.33
C LEU A 552 -26.63 -6.17 0.89
N ARG A 553 -27.22 -6.68 1.96
CA ARG A 553 -27.30 -5.99 3.25
C ARG A 553 -25.98 -6.17 4.00
N VAL A 554 -25.29 -5.09 4.35
CA VAL A 554 -23.99 -5.15 5.05
C VAL A 554 -23.99 -4.26 6.28
N TYR A 555 -23.53 -4.80 7.41
CA TYR A 555 -23.29 -4.01 8.62
C TYR A 555 -22.06 -3.11 8.45
N LEU A 556 -22.27 -1.80 8.60
CA LEU A 556 -21.22 -0.78 8.54
C LEU A 556 -21.29 0.13 9.77
N PRO A 557 -20.15 0.66 10.23
CA PRO A 557 -20.11 1.64 11.31
C PRO A 557 -20.93 2.89 10.94
N VAL A 558 -21.72 3.42 11.88
CA VAL A 558 -22.41 4.70 11.67
C VAL A 558 -21.36 5.81 11.61
N PRO A 559 -21.33 6.64 10.56
CA PRO A 559 -20.43 7.80 10.54
C PRO A 559 -20.74 8.67 11.77
N ALA A 560 -19.72 9.01 12.56
CA ALA A 560 -19.89 9.98 13.63
C ALA A 560 -20.56 11.23 13.02
N ARG A 561 -21.75 11.60 13.53
CA ARG A 561 -22.48 12.79 13.06
C ARG A 561 -21.54 13.99 13.19
N SER A 562 -20.95 14.41 12.07
CA SER A 562 -20.33 15.73 11.96
C SER A 562 -21.43 16.74 12.23
N GLY A 563 -21.22 17.64 13.19
CA GLY A 563 -22.10 18.77 13.44
C GLY A 563 -22.48 19.46 12.12
N THR A 564 -23.73 19.90 12.06
CA THR A 564 -24.40 20.56 10.95
C THR A 564 -23.54 21.65 10.27
N PRO A 565 -23.65 21.85 8.95
CA PRO A 565 -23.02 22.97 8.25
C PRO A 565 -23.61 24.30 8.73
N ASP A 566 -22.76 25.33 8.80
CA ASP A 566 -23.07 26.73 9.14
C ASP A 566 -24.49 27.18 8.73
N GLU A 567 -25.33 27.48 9.72
CA GLU A 567 -26.34 28.53 9.57
C GLU A 567 -25.64 29.88 9.72
N PRO A 568 -25.88 30.85 8.82
CA PRO A 568 -25.33 32.19 8.98
C PRO A 568 -25.97 32.88 10.18
N VAL A 569 -25.15 33.16 11.19
CA VAL A 569 -25.52 34.02 12.32
C VAL A 569 -25.84 35.41 11.77
N THR A 570 -27.11 35.80 11.83
CA THR A 570 -27.54 37.18 11.67
C THR A 570 -27.14 37.98 12.90
N ASP A 571 -26.26 38.94 12.70
CA ASP A 571 -25.76 39.84 13.74
C ASP A 571 -26.88 40.80 14.17
N GLY A 572 -27.42 40.58 15.37
CA GLY A 572 -28.43 41.42 16.00
C GLY A 572 -27.77 42.55 16.78
N ALA A 573 -27.43 43.66 16.11
CA ALA A 573 -26.99 44.88 16.77
C ALA A 573 -28.19 45.76 17.14
N GLN A 574 -28.68 45.65 18.38
CA GLN A 574 -29.47 46.70 19.04
C GLN A 574 -29.20 46.73 20.55
N GLY A 575 -28.78 47.90 21.06
CA GLY A 575 -28.95 48.27 22.47
C GLY A 575 -27.67 48.58 23.23
N ALA A 576 -27.03 49.73 22.96
CA ALA A 576 -26.19 50.40 23.96
C ALA A 576 -26.82 51.75 24.30
N ALA A 577 -27.16 51.90 25.59
CA ALA A 577 -27.92 52.96 26.18
C ALA A 577 -27.17 54.31 26.19
N ALA A 578 -27.95 55.36 25.98
CA ALA A 578 -27.64 56.73 26.38
C ALA A 578 -27.57 56.84 27.90
N LEU A 579 -26.60 57.60 28.42
CA LEU A 579 -26.68 58.44 29.63
C LEU A 579 -25.30 59.06 29.91
N ALA A 580 -25.12 60.31 29.48
CA ALA A 580 -24.21 61.27 30.11
C ALA A 580 -24.64 62.68 29.69
N ALA A 581 -25.27 63.39 30.62
CA ALA A 581 -25.51 64.82 30.57
C ALA A 581 -24.69 65.45 31.69
N GLY A 582 -24.07 66.61 31.43
CA GLY A 582 -23.52 67.48 32.47
C GLY A 582 -22.20 68.13 32.09
N ASP A 583 -22.31 69.42 31.72
CA ASP A 583 -21.33 70.51 31.63
C ASP A 583 -20.37 70.60 30.43
#